data_AF-A0A5C2RQM3-F1
#
_entry.id   AF-A0A5C2RQM3-F1
#
_cell.length_a   1.000
_cell.length_b   1.000
_cell.length_c   1.000
_cell.angle_alpha   90.00
_cell.angle_beta   90.00
_cell.angle_gamma   90.00
#
_symmetry.space_group_name_H-M   'P 1'
#
loop_
_entity.id
_entity.type
_entity.pdbx_description
1 polymer ?
#
loop_
_entity_poly.entity_id
_entity_poly.type
_entity_poly.pdbx_seq_one_letter_code
_entity_poly.pdbx_strand_id
1 'polypeptide(L)' 'LTKAHTGEYLAEKLLECMKKYVIEYKVLAIVCDNASNNDKMLDEIQSRFPLFRGRQVRVRCF' A
#
# COMPACT_ATOMS: atom_id res chain seq x y z
N LEU A 1 -16.13 -10.24 -4.37
CA LEU A 1 -15.21 -9.10 -4.13
C LEU A 1 -16.03 -7.96 -3.53
N THR A 2 -15.69 -7.47 -2.34
CA THR A 2 -16.34 -6.26 -1.77
C THR A 2 -15.44 -5.04 -2.02
N LYS A 3 -16.00 -3.82 -1.85
CA LYS A 3 -15.21 -2.57 -1.92
C LYS A 3 -13.98 -2.62 -1.01
N ALA A 4 -14.09 -3.29 0.15
CA ALA A 4 -13.00 -3.40 1.11
C ALA A 4 -11.76 -4.14 0.60
N HIS A 5 -11.90 -4.95 -0.45
CA HIS A 5 -10.80 -5.71 -1.04
C HIS A 5 -10.23 -5.08 -2.32
N THR A 6 -10.67 -3.88 -2.73
CA THR A 6 -10.06 -3.21 -3.88
C THR A 6 -8.73 -2.57 -3.51
N GLY A 7 -7.78 -2.53 -4.44
CA GLY A 7 -6.49 -1.88 -4.20
C GLY A 7 -6.63 -0.41 -3.81
N GLU A 8 -7.60 0.30 -4.38
CA GLU A 8 -7.90 1.69 -4.04
C GLU A 8 -8.32 1.87 -2.57
N TYR A 9 -9.23 1.03 -2.09
CA TYR A 9 -9.70 1.10 -0.70
C TYR A 9 -8.56 0.75 0.27
N LEU A 10 -7.80 -0.29 -0.04
CA LEU A 10 -6.63 -0.67 0.76
C LEU A 10 -5.59 0.46 0.80
N ALA A 11 -5.36 1.15 -0.31
CA ALA A 11 -4.41 2.26 -0.39
C ALA A 11 -4.85 3.44 0.47
N GLU A 12 -6.13 3.80 0.43
CA GLU A 12 -6.71 4.83 1.29
C GLU A 12 -6.49 4.50 2.77
N LYS A 13 -6.88 3.29 3.21
CA LYS A 13 -6.80 2.91 4.62
C LYS A 13 -5.37 2.75 5.11
N LEU A 14 -4.49 2.20 4.29
CA LEU A 14 -3.09 2.07 4.67
C LEU A 14 -2.41 3.44 4.78
N LEU A 15 -2.67 4.37 3.85
CA LEU A 15 -2.11 5.73 3.90
C LEU A 15 -2.67 6.52 5.08
N GLU A 16 -3.96 6.38 5.41
CA GLU A 16 -4.56 6.94 6.64
C GLU A 16 -3.83 6.43 7.89
N CYS A 17 -3.59 5.12 7.99
CA CYS A 17 -2.84 4.52 9.09
C CYS A 17 -1.41 5.08 9.18
N MET A 18 -0.68 5.12 8.07
CA MET A 18 0.70 5.63 8.05
C MET A 18 0.80 7.07 8.54
N LYS A 19 -0.09 7.95 8.07
CA LYS A 19 -0.17 9.35 8.50
C LYS A 19 -0.55 9.48 9.97
N LYS A 20 -1.50 8.67 10.45
CA LYS A 20 -1.92 8.64 11.86
C LYS A 20 -0.74 8.35 12.80
N TYR A 21 0.19 7.49 12.38
CA TYR A 21 1.38 7.14 13.16
C TYR A 21 2.63 7.96 12.78
N VAL A 22 2.53 8.90 11.83
CA VAL A 22 3.64 9.73 11.35
C VAL A 22 4.82 8.89 10.84
N ILE A 23 4.50 7.82 10.11
CA ILE A 23 5.47 6.87 9.54
C ILE A 23 5.46 6.83 8.01
N GLU A 24 4.66 7.66 7.34
CA GLU A 24 4.51 7.64 5.88
C GLU A 24 5.84 7.83 5.13
N TYR A 25 6.79 8.58 5.72
CA TYR A 25 8.16 8.75 5.19
C TYR A 25 9.17 7.71 5.68
N LYS A 26 8.75 6.80 6.57
CA LYS A 26 9.62 5.83 7.27
C LYS A 26 9.36 4.39 6.87
N VAL A 27 8.53 4.16 5.84
CA VAL A 27 8.22 2.81 5.34
C VAL A 27 9.35 2.31 4.44
N LEU A 28 10.01 1.23 4.86
CA LEU A 28 11.05 0.56 4.06
C LEU A 28 10.48 -0.52 3.14
N ALA A 29 9.57 -1.34 3.65
CA ALA A 29 9.01 -2.50 2.97
C ALA A 29 7.55 -2.74 3.39
N ILE A 30 6.76 -3.32 2.50
CA ILE A 30 5.38 -3.78 2.77
C ILE A 30 5.29 -5.25 2.40
N VAL A 31 5.02 -6.10 3.40
CA VAL A 31 4.84 -7.54 3.23
C VAL A 31 3.33 -7.82 3.15
N CYS A 32 2.88 -8.47 2.09
CA CYS A 32 1.51 -8.95 1.93
C CYS A 32 1.47 -10.28 1.17
N ASP A 33 0.32 -10.95 1.19
CA ASP A 33 0.09 -12.13 0.36
C ASP A 33 0.21 -11.84 -1.15
N ASN A 34 0.09 -12.87 -1.97
CA ASN A 34 0.29 -12.79 -3.43
C ASN A 34 -0.92 -12.24 -4.21
N ALA A 35 -1.96 -11.72 -3.54
CA ALA A 35 -3.11 -11.14 -4.22
C ALA A 35 -2.69 -9.95 -5.12
N SER A 36 -3.29 -9.84 -6.31
CA SER A 36 -3.03 -8.77 -7.28
C SER A 36 -3.55 -7.41 -6.79
N ASN A 37 -4.54 -7.38 -5.91
CA ASN A 37 -5.03 -6.14 -5.31
C ASN A 37 -3.96 -5.45 -4.45
N ASN A 38 -2.96 -6.19 -3.93
CA ASN A 38 -1.83 -5.59 -3.23
C ASN A 38 -0.87 -4.88 -4.20
N ASP A 39 -0.73 -5.34 -5.45
CA ASP A 39 0.00 -4.58 -6.48
C ASP A 39 -0.72 -3.26 -6.74
N LYS A 40 -2.04 -3.33 -6.95
CA LYS A 40 -2.86 -2.13 -7.21
C LYS A 40 -2.85 -1.17 -6.02
N MET A 41 -2.90 -1.67 -4.78
CA MET A 41 -2.78 -0.86 -3.58
C MET A 41 -1.49 -0.03 -3.57
N LEU A 42 -0.36 -0.64 -3.88
CA LEU A 42 0.93 0.06 -3.87
C LEU A 42 1.03 1.13 -4.97
N ASP A 43 0.45 0.87 -6.14
CA ASP A 43 0.36 1.88 -7.22
C ASP A 43 -0.51 3.07 -6.81
N GLU A 44 -1.65 2.81 -6.17
CA GLU A 44 -2.56 3.85 -5.69
C GLU A 44 -1.95 4.67 -4.54
N ILE A 45 -1.14 4.05 -3.67
CA ILE A 45 -0.37 4.81 -2.68
C ILE A 45 0.66 5.69 -3.38
N GLN A 46 1.39 5.16 -4.36
CA GLN A 46 2.39 5.94 -5.10
C GLN A 46 1.77 7.11 -5.87
N SER A 47 0.58 6.94 -6.46
CA SER A 47 -0.11 8.03 -7.15
C SER A 47 -0.56 9.15 -6.19
N ARG A 48 -1.01 8.79 -4.98
CA ARG A 48 -1.47 9.73 -3.93
C ARG A 48 -0.34 10.33 -3.11
N PHE A 49 0.77 9.62 -2.97
CA PHE A 49 1.95 10.02 -2.23
C PHE A 49 3.20 9.72 -3.07
N PRO A 50 3.61 10.63 -3.98
CA PRO A 50 4.67 10.39 -4.96
C PRO A 50 6.05 10.05 -4.40
N LEU A 51 6.30 10.36 -3.12
CA LEU A 51 7.55 10.00 -2.43
C LEU A 51 7.57 8.53 -1.97
N PHE A 52 6.43 7.83 -2.03
CA PHE A 52 6.36 6.40 -1.81
C PHE A 52 6.93 5.63 -3.00
N ARG A 53 7.67 4.56 -2.73
CA ARG A 53 8.40 3.78 -3.75
C ARG A 53 7.54 2.73 -4.49
N GLY A 54 6.23 2.74 -4.25
CA GLY A 54 5.26 1.88 -4.94
C GLY A 54 5.59 0.39 -4.80
N ARG A 55 5.56 -0.35 -5.92
CA ARG A 55 5.83 -1.79 -5.93
C ARG A 55 7.26 -2.18 -5.58
N GLN A 56 8.22 -1.26 -5.63
CA GLN A 56 9.63 -1.56 -5.35
C GLN A 56 9.86 -2.00 -3.89
N VAL A 57 8.94 -1.64 -2.99
CA VAL A 57 9.00 -1.99 -1.57
C VAL A 57 8.14 -3.21 -1.23
N ARG A 58 7.55 -3.90 -2.22
CA ARG A 58 6.71 -5.07 -1.99
C ARG A 58 7.55 -6.30 -1.69
N VAL A 59 7.26 -6.92 -0.55
CA VAL A 59 7.73 -8.27 -0.20
C VAL A 59 6.54 -9.21 -0.30
N ARG A 60 6.73 -10.37 -0.93
CA ARG A 60 5.70 -11.38 -1.17
C ARG A 60 5.85 -12.53 -0.19
N CYS A 61 4.73 -13.01 0.33
CA CYS A 61 4.72 -14.26 1.10
C CYS A 61 5.07 -15.46 0.19
N PHE A 62 5.77 -16.45 0.76
CA PHE A 62 6.04 -17.74 0.15
C PHE A 62 4.79 -18.61 0.07
#